data_AF-A0A7X8ATT1-F1
#
_entry.id   AF-A0A7X8ATT1-F1
#
_cell.length_a   1.000
_cell.length_b   1.000
_cell.length_c   1.000
_cell.angle_alpha   90.00
_cell.angle_beta   90.00
_cell.angle_gamma   90.00
#
_symmetry.space_group_name_H-M   'P 1'
#
loop_
_entity.id
_entity.type
_entity.pdbx_description
1 polymer ?
#
loop_
_entity_poly.entity_id
_entity_poly.type
_entity_poly.pdbx_seq_one_letter_code
_entity_poly.pdbx_strand_id
1 'polypeptide(L)' 'MGEKYLMKGNEAIAEAALRAGCKCYFGYPITPQTEVAHYMAKKMPKLGGSFVQAESETAAINMVYGAASTG' A
#
# COMPACT_ATOMS: atom_id res chain seq x y z
N MET A 1 -9.99 -24.54 -3.59
CA MET A 1 -10.73 -23.31 -3.96
C MET A 1 -10.60 -22.36 -2.76
N GLY A 2 -10.07 -21.13 -2.95
CA GLY A 2 -9.82 -20.21 -1.83
C GLY A 2 -11.10 -19.64 -1.21
N GLU A 3 -11.00 -19.09 0.00
CA GLU A 3 -12.10 -18.39 0.66
C GLU A 3 -12.54 -17.15 -0.14
N LYS A 4 -13.86 -16.90 -0.17
CA LYS A 4 -14.46 -15.76 -0.86
C LYS A 4 -14.78 -14.67 0.16
N TYR A 5 -14.31 -13.46 -0.11
CA TYR A 5 -14.54 -12.28 0.72
C TYR A 5 -15.30 -11.23 -0.09
N LEU A 6 -16.26 -10.56 0.54
CA LEU A 6 -16.85 -9.33 0.01
C LEU A 6 -15.96 -8.16 0.44
N MET A 7 -15.30 -7.50 -0.53
CA MET A 7 -14.37 -6.41 -0.28
C MET A 7 -14.60 -5.26 -1.26
N LYS A 8 -14.24 -4.04 -0.86
CA LYS A 8 -14.15 -2.90 -1.77
C LYS A 8 -12.97 -3.09 -2.73
N GLY A 9 -13.05 -2.51 -3.93
CA GLY A 9 -11.97 -2.60 -4.93
C GLY A 9 -10.62 -2.07 -4.43
N ASN A 10 -10.63 -0.91 -3.75
CA ASN A 10 -9.45 -0.33 -3.13
C ASN A 10 -8.79 -1.24 -2.08
N GLU A 11 -9.61 -1.86 -1.23
CA GLU A 11 -9.11 -2.80 -0.22
C GLU A 11 -8.60 -4.08 -0.87
N ALA A 12 -9.23 -4.53 -1.96
CA ALA A 12 -8.86 -5.74 -2.68
C ALA A 12 -7.47 -5.59 -3.34
N ILE A 13 -7.18 -4.44 -3.97
CA ILE A 13 -5.85 -4.21 -4.56
C ILE A 13 -4.77 -4.05 -3.47
N ALA A 14 -5.10 -3.40 -2.34
CA ALA A 14 -4.18 -3.28 -1.22
C ALA A 14 -3.84 -4.66 -0.62
N GLU A 15 -4.85 -5.49 -0.34
CA GLU A 15 -4.67 -6.85 0.17
C GLU A 15 -3.92 -7.73 -0.83
N ALA A 16 -4.19 -7.59 -2.14
CA ALA A 16 -3.45 -8.31 -3.18
C ALA A 16 -1.96 -7.95 -3.17
N ALA A 17 -1.62 -6.67 -3.05
CA ALA A 17 -0.22 -6.21 -2.94
C ALA A 17 0.47 -6.77 -1.68
N LEU A 18 -0.21 -6.78 -0.53
CA LEU A 18 0.32 -7.38 0.69
C LEU A 18 0.58 -8.89 0.53
N ARG A 19 -0.36 -9.62 -0.09
CA ARG A 19 -0.21 -11.05 -0.40
C ARG A 19 0.91 -11.35 -1.39
N ALA A 20 1.18 -10.41 -2.30
CA ALA A 20 2.32 -10.48 -3.22
C ALA A 20 3.68 -10.19 -2.55
N GLY A 21 3.69 -9.89 -1.24
CA GLY A 21 4.91 -9.62 -0.49
C GLY A 21 5.37 -8.16 -0.55
N CYS A 22 4.47 -7.21 -0.85
CA CYS A 22 4.78 -5.78 -0.76
C CYS A 22 5.18 -5.42 0.68
N LYS A 23 6.38 -4.85 0.84
CA LYS A 23 6.97 -4.48 2.15
C LYS A 23 6.99 -2.97 2.42
N CYS A 24 6.78 -2.15 1.39
CA CYS A 24 6.80 -0.69 1.50
C CYS A 24 5.60 -0.09 0.78
N TYR A 25 4.88 0.82 1.43
CA TYR A 25 3.86 1.64 0.79
C TYR A 25 4.17 3.12 1.00
N PHE A 26 4.21 3.86 -0.09
CA PHE A 26 4.40 5.31 -0.12
C PHE A 26 3.23 5.92 -0.90
N GLY A 27 2.50 6.84 -0.29
CA GLY A 27 1.31 7.38 -0.94
C GLY A 27 0.95 8.78 -0.46
N TYR A 28 0.32 9.53 -1.36
CA TYR A 28 -0.26 10.84 -1.08
C TYR A 28 -1.80 10.72 -1.11
N PRO A 29 -2.53 11.32 -0.15
CA PRO A 29 -3.97 11.21 -0.09
C PRO A 29 -4.65 11.97 -1.23
N ILE A 30 -5.41 11.25 -2.06
CA ILE A 30 -6.25 11.80 -3.12
C ILE A 30 -7.47 10.90 -3.33
N THR A 31 -8.64 11.49 -3.55
CA THR A 31 -9.87 10.73 -3.83
C THR A 31 -9.86 10.23 -5.28
N PRO A 32 -10.41 9.03 -5.57
CA PRO A 32 -11.09 8.08 -4.69
C PRO A 32 -10.19 6.99 -4.07
N GLN A 33 -8.86 7.08 -4.20
CA GLN A 33 -7.94 6.00 -3.80
C GLN A 33 -7.53 6.00 -2.31
N THR A 34 -7.98 6.98 -1.53
CA THR A 34 -7.60 7.14 -0.11
C THR A 34 -7.78 5.87 0.73
N GLU A 35 -8.76 5.03 0.42
CA GLU A 35 -8.99 3.77 1.12
C GLU A 35 -7.84 2.76 0.99
N VAL A 36 -7.08 2.80 -0.11
CA VAL A 36 -5.85 1.98 -0.28
C VAL A 36 -4.85 2.37 0.80
N ALA A 37 -4.59 3.67 0.98
CA ALA A 37 -3.66 4.16 1.98
C ALA A 37 -4.14 3.82 3.40
N HIS A 38 -5.43 3.95 3.70
CA HIS A 38 -6.00 3.54 4.99
C HIS A 38 -5.81 2.04 5.25
N TYR A 39 -6.05 1.21 4.24
CA TYR A 39 -5.88 -0.25 4.36
C TYR A 39 -4.42 -0.62 4.62
N MET A 40 -3.50 -0.03 3.85
CA MET A 40 -2.07 -0.24 3.97
C MET A 40 -1.54 0.23 5.32
N ALA A 41 -1.91 1.43 5.78
CA ALA A 41 -1.52 1.95 7.10
C ALA A 41 -1.93 1.02 8.25
N LYS A 42 -3.11 0.39 8.14
CA LYS A 42 -3.62 -0.55 9.14
C LYS A 42 -2.91 -1.91 9.15
N LYS A 43 -2.47 -2.39 7.97
CA LYS A 43 -1.95 -3.76 7.79
C LYS A 43 -0.43 -3.83 7.79
N MET A 44 0.28 -2.90 7.14
CA MET A 44 1.74 -2.88 7.00
C MET A 44 2.50 -3.09 8.32
N PRO A 45 2.20 -2.37 9.42
CA PRO A 45 2.93 -2.54 10.68
C PRO A 45 2.81 -3.96 11.26
N LYS A 46 1.69 -4.65 11.02
CA LYS A 46 1.46 -6.02 11.50
C LYS A 46 2.23 -7.07 10.70
N LEU A 47 2.66 -6.71 9.49
CA LEU A 47 3.40 -7.57 8.57
C LEU A 47 4.90 -7.20 8.52
N GLY A 48 5.36 -6.31 9.40
CA GLY A 48 6.75 -5.84 9.44
C GLY A 48 7.14 -4.96 8.25
N GLY A 49 6.17 -4.43 7.51
CA GLY A 49 6.39 -3.50 6.41
C GLY A 49 6.35 -2.03 6.85
N SER A 50 6.74 -1.14 5.94
CA SER A 50 6.79 0.31 6.15
C SER A 50 5.68 1.02 5.40
N PHE A 51 4.97 1.91 6.09
CA PHE A 51 3.99 2.82 5.51
C PHE A 51 4.47 4.26 5.71
N VAL A 52 4.52 5.05 4.65
CA VAL A 52 4.79 6.50 4.72
C VAL A 52 3.75 7.25 3.91
N GLN A 53 3.10 8.22 4.56
CA GLN A 53 2.33 9.22 3.86
C GLN A 53 3.31 10.28 3.33
N ALA A 54 3.47 10.32 2.01
CA ALA A 54 4.35 11.27 1.34
C ALA A 54 3.71 12.66 1.28
N GLU A 55 4.52 13.69 1.01
CA GLU A 55 4.06 15.07 0.84
C GLU A 55 3.44 15.36 -0.53
N SER A 56 3.75 14.52 -1.54
CA SER A 56 3.20 14.61 -2.90
C SER A 56 3.29 13.26 -3.63
N GLU A 57 2.58 13.10 -4.74
CA GLU A 57 2.70 11.94 -5.61
C GLU A 57 4.13 11.80 -6.18
N THR A 58 4.79 12.92 -6.48
CA THR A 58 6.18 12.94 -6.98
C THR A 58 7.15 12.44 -5.91
N ALA A 59 6.94 12.80 -4.65
CA ALA A 59 7.74 12.28 -3.55
C ALA A 59 7.49 10.78 -3.34
N ALA A 60 6.23 10.36 -3.36
CA ALA A 60 5.86 8.95 -3.22
C ALA A 60 6.55 8.06 -4.28
N ILE A 61 6.53 8.45 -5.56
CA ILE A 61 7.15 7.63 -6.61
C ILE A 61 8.68 7.60 -6.51
N ASN A 62 9.32 8.70 -6.08
CA ASN A 62 10.76 8.70 -5.82
C ASN A 62 11.13 7.82 -4.62
N MET A 63 10.30 7.76 -3.57
CA MET A 63 10.48 6.82 -2.46
C MET A 63 10.33 5.37 -2.94
N VAL A 64 9.36 5.07 -3.81
CA VAL A 64 9.23 3.74 -4.44
C VAL A 64 10.50 3.37 -5.19
N TYR A 65 11.02 4.28 -6.02
CA TYR A 65 12.25 4.07 -6.78
C TYR A 65 13.46 3.79 -5.86
N GLY A 66 13.61 4.57 -4.79
CA GLY A 66 14.66 4.37 -3.79
C GLY A 66 14.56 3.02 -3.10
N ALA A 67 13.38 2.64 -2.60
CA ALA A 67 13.16 1.35 -1.95
C ALA A 67 13.43 0.17 -2.89
N ALA A 68 12.96 0.24 -4.13
CA ALA A 68 13.20 -0.80 -5.13
C ALA A 68 14.70 -0.96 -5.46
N SER A 69 15.49 0.10 -5.32
CA SER A 69 16.94 0.07 -5.54
C SER A 69 17.72 -0.57 -4.37
N THR A 70 17.10 -0.76 -3.20
CA THR A 70 17.74 -1.31 -1.99
C THR A 70 17.27 -2.71 -1.58
N GLY A 71 16.19 -3.23 -2.20
CA GLY A 71 15.60 -4.55 -1.89
C GLY A 71 14.48 -4.49 -0.85
#